data_AF-A0A9E3DN55-F1
#
_entry.id   AF-A0A9E3DN55-F1
#
_cell.length_a   1.000
_cell.length_b   1.000
_cell.length_c   1.000
_cell.angle_alpha   90.00
_cell.angle_beta   90.00
_cell.angle_gamma   90.00
#
_symmetry.space_group_name_H-M   'P 1'
#
loop_
_entity.id
_entity.type
_entity.pdbx_description
1 polymer ?
#
loop_
_entity_poly.entity_id
_entity_poly.type
_entity_poly.pdbx_seq_one_letter_code
_entity_poly.pdbx_strand_id
1 'polypeptide(L)'
;MRRGQDGEDTSARERILTAAENLFSESGFEATPTSRIAELAGVPKGLVHYYFRRKADLLVALVDRLPDQDIRPEHVVLAGDVATSLRR
;
A
#
# COMPACT_ATOMS: atom_id res chain seq x y z
N MET A 1 22.82 5.58 30.42
CA MET A 1 21.45 6.13 30.56
C MET A 1 21.25 7.07 29.37
N ARG A 2 20.31 6.94 28.42
CA ARG A 2 19.05 6.19 28.29
C ARG A 2 19.04 5.40 26.96
N ARG A 3 18.84 4.09 27.03
CA ARG A 3 18.23 3.30 25.95
C ARG A 3 16.74 3.61 26.03
N GLY A 4 16.24 4.46 25.15
CA GLY A 4 14.89 5.00 25.23
C GLY A 4 14.12 4.71 23.94
N GLN A 5 13.40 3.59 23.94
CA GLN A 5 12.15 3.38 23.20
C GLN A 5 12.23 3.16 21.68
N ASP A 6 12.98 2.12 21.26
CA ASP A 6 12.78 1.44 19.96
C ASP A 6 11.54 0.52 20.03
N GLY A 7 10.40 1.15 20.23
CA GLY A 7 9.06 0.58 20.15
C GLY A 7 8.16 1.68 19.62
N GLU A 8 8.47 2.14 18.41
CA GLU A 8 7.82 3.28 17.77
C GLU A 8 6.31 3.05 17.67
N ASP A 9 5.53 3.94 18.28
CA ASP A 9 4.11 4.05 17.98
C ASP A 9 3.95 4.44 16.50
N THR A 10 3.86 3.44 15.62
CA THR A 10 3.59 3.64 14.20
C THR A 10 2.30 4.46 14.05
N SER A 11 2.42 5.64 13.46
CA SER A 11 1.29 6.58 13.33
C SER A 11 0.09 5.89 12.69
N ALA A 12 -1.13 6.32 13.03
CA ALA A 12 -2.33 5.77 12.42
C ALA A 12 -2.31 5.88 10.88
N ARG A 13 -1.77 6.98 10.35
CA ARG A 13 -1.55 7.16 8.91
C ARG A 13 -0.66 6.07 8.32
N GLU A 14 0.41 5.74 9.00
CA GLU A 14 1.37 4.74 8.55
C GLU A 14 0.77 3.33 8.57
N ARG A 15 0.07 2.97 9.66
CA ARG A 15 -0.68 1.70 9.73
C ARG A 15 -1.71 1.57 8.61
N ILE A 16 -2.41 2.65 8.26
CA ILE A 16 -3.37 2.67 7.15
C ILE A 16 -2.66 2.41 5.81
N LEU A 17 -1.50 3.05 5.58
CA LEU A 17 -0.74 2.84 4.34
C LEU A 17 -0.21 1.41 4.22
N THR A 18 0.37 0.85 5.29
CA THR A 18 0.83 -0.55 5.29
C THR A 18 -0.32 -1.53 5.03
N ALA A 19 -1.48 -1.30 5.66
CA ALA A 19 -2.66 -2.13 5.41
C ALA A 19 -3.16 -2.01 3.96
N ALA A 20 -3.16 -0.80 3.40
CA ALA A 20 -3.54 -0.55 2.02
C ALA A 20 -2.58 -1.23 1.03
N GLU A 21 -1.27 -1.12 1.26
CA GLU A 21 -0.23 -1.77 0.45
C GLU A 21 -0.41 -3.28 0.39
N ASN A 22 -0.61 -3.92 1.55
CA ASN A 22 -0.84 -5.36 1.65
C ASN A 22 -2.08 -5.78 0.86
N LEU A 23 -3.21 -5.11 1.09
CA LEU A 23 -4.48 -5.47 0.47
C LEU A 23 -4.51 -5.16 -1.04
N PHE A 24 -3.91 -4.06 -1.48
CA PHE A 24 -3.80 -3.73 -2.90
C PHE A 24 -2.90 -4.71 -3.63
N SER A 25 -1.82 -5.17 -3.00
CA SER A 25 -0.91 -6.17 -3.59
C SER A 25 -1.55 -7.56 -3.65
N GLU A 26 -2.35 -7.94 -2.64
CA GLU A 26 -2.98 -9.26 -2.56
C GLU A 26 -4.26 -9.37 -3.41
N SER A 27 -5.13 -8.36 -3.33
CA SER A 27 -6.49 -8.41 -3.89
C SER A 27 -6.71 -7.43 -5.04
N GLY A 28 -5.72 -6.59 -5.36
CA GLY A 28 -5.86 -5.49 -6.32
C GLY A 28 -6.55 -4.27 -5.73
N PHE A 29 -6.41 -3.14 -6.43
CA PHE A 29 -7.00 -1.87 -6.02
C PHE A 29 -8.52 -2.01 -5.94
N GLU A 30 -9.22 -2.28 -7.05
CA GLU A 30 -10.70 -2.26 -7.13
C GLU A 30 -11.39 -3.14 -6.08
N ALA A 31 -10.92 -4.37 -5.86
CA ALA A 31 -11.52 -5.30 -4.90
C ALA A 31 -11.29 -4.97 -3.41
N THR A 32 -10.51 -3.93 -3.10
CA THR A 32 -10.18 -3.55 -1.72
C THR A 32 -11.02 -2.36 -1.25
N PRO A 33 -12.04 -2.55 -0.38
CA PRO A 33 -12.77 -1.45 0.22
C PRO A 33 -11.99 -0.79 1.36
N THR A 34 -12.14 0.52 1.55
CA THR A 34 -11.47 1.29 2.64
C THR A 34 -11.85 0.79 4.04
N SER A 35 -13.00 0.14 4.19
CA SER A 35 -13.40 -0.52 5.43
C SER A 35 -12.50 -1.69 5.80
N ARG A 36 -12.05 -2.49 4.82
CA ARG A 36 -11.13 -3.61 5.05
C ARG A 36 -9.73 -3.12 5.40
N ILE A 37 -9.33 -2.00 4.81
CA ILE A 37 -8.09 -1.29 5.17
C ILE A 37 -8.16 -0.82 6.62
N ALA A 38 -9.27 -0.21 7.04
CA ALA A 38 -9.46 0.25 8.41
C ALA A 38 -9.38 -0.90 9.43
N GLU A 39 -10.02 -2.03 9.11
CA GLU A 39 -10.01 -3.25 9.91
C GLU A 39 -8.59 -3.82 10.06
N LEU A 40 -7.88 -4.02 8.94
CA LEU A 40 -6.51 -4.53 8.95
C LEU A 40 -5.54 -3.57 9.67
N ALA A 41 -5.73 -2.25 9.49
CA ALA A 41 -4.91 -1.24 10.16
C ALA A 41 -5.23 -1.11 11.66
N GLY A 42 -6.33 -1.69 12.17
CA GLY A 42 -6.76 -1.53 13.55
C GLY A 42 -7.15 -0.08 13.88
N VAL A 43 -7.89 0.58 12.99
CA VAL A 43 -8.34 1.97 13.16
C VAL A 43 -9.85 2.12 12.88
N PRO A 44 -10.51 3.14 13.45
CA PRO A 44 -11.88 3.46 13.06
C PRO A 44 -11.96 3.86 11.58
N LYS A 45 -13.04 3.46 10.88
CA LYS A 45 -13.27 3.80 9.46
C LYS A 45 -13.21 5.31 9.19
N GLY A 46 -13.74 6.12 10.11
CA GLY A 46 -13.68 7.58 10.01
C GLY A 46 -12.26 8.14 10.00
N LEU A 47 -11.31 7.45 10.65
CA LEU A 47 -9.91 7.86 10.66
C LEU A 47 -9.23 7.62 9.30
N VAL A 48 -9.64 6.60 8.55
CA VAL A 48 -9.19 6.41 7.16
C VAL A 48 -9.64 7.58 6.29
N HIS A 49 -10.92 7.97 6.38
CA HIS A 49 -11.45 9.10 5.63
C HIS A 49 -10.85 10.45 6.04
N TYR A 50 -10.44 10.59 7.30
CA TYR A 50 -9.73 11.77 7.79
C TYR A 50 -8.37 11.94 7.10
N TYR A 51 -7.58 10.86 6.96
CA TYR A 51 -6.28 10.92 6.30
C TYR A 51 -6.36 10.86 4.77
N PHE A 52 -7.32 10.10 4.23
CA PHE A 52 -7.45 9.82 2.81
C PHE A 52 -8.91 9.95 2.39
N ARG A 53 -9.24 11.09 1.76
CA ARG A 53 -10.61 11.42 1.39
C ARG A 53 -11.18 10.43 0.38
N ARG A 54 -10.35 9.94 -0.54
CA ARG A 54 -10.68 8.95 -1.56
C ARG A 54 -9.71 7.77 -1.49
N LYS A 55 -10.16 6.60 -1.91
CA LYS A 55 -9.31 5.40 -2.01
C LYS A 55 -8.10 5.61 -2.94
N ALA A 56 -8.27 6.40 -4.01
CA ALA A 56 -7.17 6.77 -4.91
C ALA A 56 -6.06 7.57 -4.20
N ASP A 57 -6.38 8.33 -3.15
CA ASP A 57 -5.38 9.11 -2.42
C ASP A 57 -4.42 8.19 -1.62
N LEU A 58 -4.88 6.98 -1.23
CA LEU A 58 -4.00 5.94 -0.66
C LEU A 58 -3.00 5.44 -1.71
N LEU A 59 -3.48 5.16 -2.93
CA LEU A 59 -2.64 4.65 -4.01
C LEU A 59 -1.57 5.69 -4.39
N VAL A 60 -1.96 6.96 -4.52
CA VAL A 60 -1.01 8.06 -4.78
C VAL A 60 0.04 8.12 -3.66
N ALA A 61 -0.38 8.12 -2.39
CA ALA A 61 0.56 8.16 -1.27
C ALA A 61 1.48 6.94 -1.18
N LEU A 62 1.06 5.77 -1.67
CA LEU A 62 1.90 4.58 -1.77
C LEU A 62 2.91 4.69 -2.91
N VAL A 63 2.49 5.20 -4.07
CA VAL A 63 3.39 5.46 -5.20
C VAL A 63 4.45 6.50 -4.83
N ASP A 64 4.06 7.57 -4.14
CA ASP A 64 4.98 8.62 -3.66
C ASP A 64 5.99 8.09 -2.62
N ARG A 65 5.72 6.95 -1.99
CA ARG A 65 6.62 6.28 -1.03
C ARG A 65 7.59 5.31 -1.69
N LEU A 66 7.30 4.89 -2.93
CA LEU A 66 8.25 4.05 -3.64
C LEU A 66 9.55 4.86 -3.74
N PRO A 67 10.69 4.28 -3.35
CA PRO A 67 11.96 4.92 -3.65
C PRO A 67 12.01 5.19 -5.16
N ASP A 68 12.80 6.19 -5.58
CA ASP A 68 13.23 6.30 -6.98
C ASP A 68 14.08 5.06 -7.29
N GLN A 69 13.39 3.95 -7.54
CA GLN A 69 13.99 2.71 -7.91
C GLN A 69 14.32 2.89 -9.37
N ASP A 70 15.61 2.88 -9.68
CA ASP A 70 16.11 2.66 -11.02
C ASP A 70 15.55 1.29 -11.44
N ILE A 71 14.34 1.29 -12.05
CA ILE A 71 13.60 0.08 -12.43
C ILE A 71 14.45 -0.59 -13.49
N ARG A 72 15.30 -1.49 -13.02
CA ARG A 72 16.12 -2.40 -13.81
C ARG A 72 15.18 -3.34 -14.55
N PRO A 73 14.97 -3.16 -15.86
CA PRO A 73 14.00 -3.95 -16.62
C PRO A 73 14.26 -5.45 -16.50
N GLU A 74 15.50 -5.85 -16.20
CA GLU A 74 15.93 -7.23 -15.95
C GLU A 74 15.24 -7.91 -14.74
N HIS A 75 14.63 -7.17 -13.82
CA HIS A 75 14.00 -7.73 -12.61
C HIS A 75 12.47 -7.62 -12.60
N VAL A 76 11.85 -7.04 -13.62
CA VAL A 76 10.38 -6.98 -13.73
C VAL A 76 9.88 -8.32 -14.28
N VAL A 77 9.75 -9.32 -13.42
CA VAL A 77 9.04 -10.55 -13.76
C VAL A 77 7.55 -10.30 -13.53
N LEU A 78 6.84 -9.88 -14.59
CA LEU A 78 5.39 -9.95 -14.62
C LEU A 78 5.00 -11.42 -14.74
N ALA A 79 4.38 -11.98 -13.69
CA ALA A 79 3.65 -13.23 -13.79
C ALA A 79 2.45 -12.99 -14.74
N GLY A 80 2.68 -13.28 -16.01
CA GLY A 80 1.78 -12.96 -17.11
C GLY A 80 2.63 -12.59 -18.32
N ASP A 81 3.02 -13.60 -19.09
CA ASP A 81 3.77 -13.40 -20.33
C ASP A 81 2.91 -12.60 -21.33
N VAL A 82 3.11 -11.28 -21.32
CA VAL A 82 2.50 -10.34 -22.28
C VAL A 82 3.00 -10.64 -23.70
N ALA A 83 4.22 -11.14 -23.83
CA ALA A 83 4.83 -11.43 -25.12
C ALA A 83 4.23 -12.69 -25.78
N THR A 84 3.85 -13.71 -25.01
CA THR A 84 3.08 -14.86 -25.51
C THR A 84 1.61 -14.50 -25.74
N SER A 85 1.04 -13.54 -25.00
CA SER A 85 -0.32 -13.04 -25.25
C SER A 85 -0.45 -12.21 -26.54
N LEU A 86 0.64 -11.66 -27.06
CA LEU A 86 0.70 -10.87 -28.31
C LEU A 86 1.11 -11.69 -29.53
N ARG A 87 1.43 -12.98 -29.39
CA ARG A 87 1.67 -13.87 -30.52
C ARG A 87 0.37 -14.59 -30.88
N ARG A 88 -0.32 -14.03 -31.87
CA ARG A 88 -1.36 -14.70 -32.66
C ARG A 88 -0.77 -15.86 -33.46
#